data_AF-A0A6I1ZDY6-F1
#
_entry.id   AF-A0A6I1ZDY6-F1
#
_cell.length_a   1.000
_cell.length_b   1.000
_cell.length_c   1.000
_cell.angle_alpha   90.00
_cell.angle_beta   90.00
_cell.angle_gamma   90.00
#
_symmetry.space_group_name_H-M   'P 1'
#
loop_
_entity.id
_entity.type
_entity.pdbx_description
1 polymer ?
#
loop_
_entity_poly.entity_id
_entity_poly.type
_entity_poly.pdbx_seq_one_letter_code
_entity_poly.pdbx_strand_id
1 'polypeptide(L)'
;MAMTKEEILAMEPGPQLDTLVAERVMNHPMPDFIPEDALDLYLVGTPIHYDGWTCVCRYEEGDTPKWVPDPYSTDSPAAWPVVEKLRDMRDKQGNLLICCLTIKSDYNYVWDIEWNYSELSIANDGHKAHRLPCSYEKFPEAICKAALVVFIGK
;
A
#
# COMPACT_ATOMS: atom_id res chain seq x y z
N MET A 1 10.26 -7.40 -14.55
CA MET A 1 11.34 -6.46 -14.20
C MET A 1 11.10 -6.03 -12.76
N ALA A 2 12.09 -6.15 -11.88
CA ALA A 2 11.95 -5.66 -10.51
C ALA A 2 12.03 -4.14 -10.53
N MET A 3 11.10 -3.47 -9.85
CA MET A 3 11.11 -2.01 -9.69
C MET A 3 12.16 -1.66 -8.65
N THR A 4 13.00 -0.68 -8.95
CA THR A 4 14.06 -0.26 -8.02
C THR A 4 13.49 0.54 -6.86
N LYS A 5 14.21 0.58 -5.74
CA LYS A 5 13.86 1.43 -4.59
C LYS A 5 13.69 2.88 -5.02
N GLU A 6 14.62 3.40 -5.81
CA GLU A 6 14.64 4.80 -6.26
C GLU A 6 13.41 5.15 -7.09
N GLU A 7 12.98 4.25 -7.98
CA GLU A 7 11.76 4.43 -8.77
C GLU A 7 10.51 4.51 -7.89
N ILE A 8 10.38 3.63 -6.88
CA ILE A 8 9.24 3.62 -5.94
C ILE A 8 9.20 4.93 -5.15
N LEU A 9 10.36 5.39 -4.67
CA LEU A 9 10.47 6.60 -3.87
C LEU A 9 10.12 7.86 -4.67
N ALA A 10 10.40 7.86 -5.97
CA ALA A 10 10.11 8.97 -6.89
C ALA A 10 8.66 9.00 -7.40
N MET A 11 7.83 8.00 -7.10
CA MET A 11 6.42 8.01 -7.52
C MET A 11 5.62 9.06 -6.77
N GLU A 12 4.75 9.78 -7.47
CA GLU A 12 3.76 10.64 -6.84
C GLU A 12 2.63 9.80 -6.21
N PRO A 13 2.02 10.26 -5.10
CA PRO A 13 0.82 9.62 -4.56
C PRO A 13 -0.34 9.72 -5.56
N GLY A 14 -1.13 8.64 -5.63
CA GLY A 14 -2.28 8.54 -6.54
C GLY A 14 -2.43 7.15 -7.17
N PRO A 15 -3.28 7.02 -8.21
CA PRO A 15 -3.76 5.73 -8.70
C PRO A 15 -2.67 4.74 -9.09
N GLN A 16 -1.55 5.22 -9.65
CA GLN A 16 -0.45 4.34 -10.05
C GLN A 16 0.27 3.72 -8.84
N LEU A 17 0.51 4.52 -7.79
CA LEU A 17 1.10 4.03 -6.54
C LEU A 17 0.11 3.11 -5.82
N ASP A 18 -1.17 3.49 -5.79
CA ASP A 18 -2.25 2.72 -5.17
C ASP A 18 -2.45 1.35 -5.83
N THR A 19 -2.42 1.27 -7.16
CA THR A 19 -2.45 0.00 -7.90
C THR A 19 -1.28 -0.89 -7.52
N LEU A 20 -0.06 -0.34 -7.42
CA LEU A 20 1.09 -1.13 -7.01
C LEU A 20 0.95 -1.66 -5.59
N VAL A 21 0.41 -0.86 -4.67
CA VAL A 21 0.14 -1.30 -3.29
C VAL A 21 -0.89 -2.43 -3.28
N ALA A 22 -2.03 -2.26 -3.97
CA ALA A 22 -3.07 -3.28 -4.08
C ALA A 22 -2.51 -4.61 -4.59
N GLU A 23 -1.79 -4.56 -5.73
CA GLU A 23 -1.29 -5.78 -6.38
C GLU A 23 -0.12 -6.42 -5.64
N ARG A 24 0.85 -5.63 -5.17
CA ARG A 24 2.16 -6.14 -4.71
C ARG A 24 2.26 -6.29 -3.21
N VAL A 25 1.58 -5.44 -2.46
CA VAL A 25 1.60 -5.47 -1.00
C VAL A 25 0.39 -6.23 -0.48
N MET A 26 -0.80 -5.87 -0.95
CA MET A 26 -2.04 -6.50 -0.48
C MET A 26 -2.28 -7.86 -1.16
N ASN A 27 -1.69 -8.08 -2.33
CA ASN A 27 -1.90 -9.25 -3.18
C ASN A 27 -3.36 -9.35 -3.66
N HIS A 28 -3.93 -8.19 -3.99
CA HIS A 28 -5.28 -8.06 -4.53
C HIS A 28 -5.19 -7.68 -6.01
N PRO A 29 -5.25 -8.65 -6.94
CA PRO A 29 -5.21 -8.34 -8.37
C PRO A 29 -6.46 -7.56 -8.78
N MET A 30 -6.32 -6.69 -9.78
CA MET A 30 -7.47 -6.02 -10.38
C MET A 30 -8.46 -7.06 -10.91
N PRO A 31 -9.76 -6.97 -10.59
CA PRO A 31 -10.75 -7.89 -11.14
C PRO A 31 -10.82 -7.79 -12.67
N ASP A 32 -11.00 -8.93 -13.32
CA ASP A 32 -11.06 -9.06 -14.79
C ASP A 32 -12.49 -9.00 -15.35
N PHE A 33 -13.48 -8.75 -14.48
CA PHE A 33 -14.89 -8.66 -14.82
C PHE A 33 -15.49 -7.32 -14.38
N ILE A 34 -16.56 -6.89 -15.04
CA ILE A 34 -17.39 -5.76 -14.61
C ILE A 34 -18.78 -6.32 -14.27
N PRO A 35 -19.30 -6.14 -13.05
CA PRO A 35 -20.65 -6.55 -12.69
C PRO A 35 -21.70 -5.86 -13.57
N GLU A 36 -22.72 -6.60 -14.00
CA GLU A 36 -23.77 -6.08 -14.89
C GLU A 36 -24.55 -4.91 -14.26
N ASP A 37 -24.73 -4.95 -12.94
CA ASP A 37 -25.43 -3.95 -12.13
C ASP A 37 -24.52 -2.84 -11.58
N ALA A 38 -23.25 -2.77 -12.00
CA ALA A 38 -22.28 -1.82 -11.47
C ALA A 38 -22.71 -0.35 -11.60
N LEU A 39 -23.32 0.01 -12.75
CA LEU A 39 -23.81 1.37 -12.98
C LEU A 39 -25.00 1.68 -12.06
N ASP A 40 -25.98 0.78 -11.99
CA ASP A 40 -27.17 0.96 -11.14
C ASP A 40 -26.79 1.09 -9.66
N LEU A 41 -25.90 0.22 -9.19
CA LEU A 41 -25.38 0.23 -7.82
C LEU A 41 -24.58 1.51 -7.52
N TYR A 42 -23.79 1.99 -8.47
CA TYR A 42 -23.08 3.26 -8.33
C TYR A 42 -24.05 4.44 -8.22
N LEU A 43 -25.08 4.49 -9.05
CA LEU A 43 -26.06 5.58 -9.07
C LEU A 43 -26.91 5.66 -7.79
N VAL A 44 -27.17 4.54 -7.12
CA VAL A 44 -27.86 4.52 -5.81
C VAL A 44 -26.93 4.74 -4.61
N GLY A 45 -25.65 5.05 -4.86
CA GLY A 45 -24.67 5.40 -3.83
C GLY A 45 -24.02 4.20 -3.12
N THR A 46 -24.09 3.01 -3.72
CA THR A 46 -23.48 1.79 -3.19
C THR A 46 -22.50 1.20 -4.20
N PRO A 47 -21.34 1.85 -4.45
CA PRO A 47 -20.36 1.34 -5.40
C PRO A 47 -19.89 -0.05 -4.99
N ILE A 48 -19.62 -0.89 -5.98
CA ILE A 48 -19.12 -2.26 -5.74
C ILE A 48 -17.67 -2.18 -5.29
N HIS A 49 -17.38 -2.83 -4.19
CA HIS A 49 -16.03 -2.93 -3.63
C HIS A 49 -15.58 -4.41 -3.62
N TYR A 50 -14.35 -4.65 -4.07
CA TYR A 50 -13.75 -5.98 -4.14
C TYR A 50 -12.26 -5.90 -3.81
N ASP A 51 -11.85 -6.44 -2.65
CA ASP A 51 -10.46 -6.58 -2.24
C ASP A 51 -9.56 -5.37 -2.57
N GLY A 52 -9.86 -4.18 -2.04
CA GLY A 52 -9.02 -3.00 -2.30
C GLY A 52 -9.21 -2.34 -3.67
N TRP A 53 -10.24 -2.75 -4.40
CA TRP A 53 -10.68 -2.13 -5.65
C TRP A 53 -12.12 -1.68 -5.52
N THR A 54 -12.41 -0.50 -6.08
CA THR A 54 -13.76 0.05 -6.12
C THR A 54 -14.16 0.25 -7.58
N CYS A 55 -15.32 -0.28 -7.96
CA CYS A 55 -15.87 -0.07 -9.29
C CYS A 55 -16.60 1.26 -9.32
N VAL A 56 -16.12 2.18 -10.14
CA VAL A 56 -16.66 3.54 -10.25
C VAL A 56 -17.12 3.82 -11.68
N CYS A 57 -18.20 4.61 -11.80
CA CYS A 57 -18.67 5.14 -13.07
C CYS A 57 -18.42 6.65 -13.07
N ARG A 58 -17.63 7.13 -14.03
CA ARG A 58 -17.33 8.57 -14.16
C ARG A 58 -18.10 9.14 -15.34
N TYR A 59 -18.89 10.17 -15.07
CA TYR A 59 -19.68 10.88 -16.08
C TYR A 59 -18.82 11.38 -17.24
N GLU A 60 -17.67 11.98 -16.93
CA GLU A 60 -16.72 12.51 -17.92
C GLU A 60 -16.10 11.41 -18.80
N GLU A 61 -16.17 10.15 -18.38
CA GLU A 61 -15.65 8.98 -19.10
C GLU A 61 -16.79 8.16 -19.75
N GLY A 62 -17.99 8.74 -19.85
CA GLY A 62 -19.15 8.13 -20.50
C GLY A 62 -19.85 7.06 -19.65
N ASP A 63 -19.81 7.19 -18.31
CA ASP A 63 -20.45 6.30 -17.35
C ASP A 63 -20.07 4.81 -17.52
N THR A 64 -18.90 4.56 -18.12
CA THR A 64 -18.37 3.22 -18.29
C THR A 64 -17.78 2.75 -16.95
N PRO A 65 -18.26 1.65 -16.35
CA PRO A 65 -17.74 1.18 -15.08
C PRO A 65 -16.27 0.76 -15.21
N LYS A 66 -15.43 1.17 -14.26
CA LYS A 66 -14.01 0.84 -14.21
C LYS A 66 -13.58 0.57 -12.78
N TRP A 67 -12.68 -0.39 -12.62
CA TRP A 67 -11.99 -0.60 -11.36
C TRP A 67 -10.95 0.48 -11.13
N VAL A 68 -11.00 1.10 -9.97
CA VAL A 68 -9.95 1.96 -9.44
C VAL A 68 -9.44 1.36 -8.14
N PRO A 69 -8.14 1.44 -7.85
CA PRO A 69 -7.62 0.99 -6.57
C PRO A 69 -8.16 1.89 -5.45
N ASP A 70 -8.24 1.34 -4.24
CA ASP A 70 -8.48 2.13 -3.05
C ASP A 70 -7.37 3.19 -2.87
N PRO A 71 -7.70 4.35 -2.26
CA PRO A 71 -6.79 5.49 -2.16
C PRO A 71 -5.67 5.31 -1.12
N TYR A 72 -4.95 4.19 -1.14
CA TYR A 72 -3.91 3.80 -0.17
C TYR A 72 -2.89 4.91 0.13
N SER A 73 -2.42 5.63 -0.88
CA SER A 73 -1.38 6.65 -0.76
C SER A 73 -1.90 8.05 -0.42
N THR A 74 -3.22 8.24 -0.39
CA THR A 74 -3.83 9.56 -0.16
C THR A 74 -4.82 9.60 1.00
N ASP A 75 -5.37 8.44 1.42
CA ASP A 75 -6.34 8.31 2.49
C ASP A 75 -5.79 7.46 3.65
N SER A 76 -5.79 8.01 4.85
CA SER A 76 -5.21 7.35 6.04
C SER A 76 -5.95 6.08 6.45
N PRO A 77 -7.30 6.03 6.49
CA PRO A 77 -8.04 4.78 6.68
C PRO A 77 -7.69 3.70 5.64
N ALA A 78 -7.64 4.05 4.35
CA ALA A 78 -7.28 3.10 3.29
C ALA A 78 -5.82 2.60 3.42
N ALA A 79 -4.90 3.44 3.89
CA ALA A 79 -3.49 3.05 4.11
C ALA A 79 -3.31 2.07 5.29
N TRP A 80 -4.24 2.03 6.25
CA TRP A 80 -4.03 1.28 7.49
C TRP A 80 -3.90 -0.24 7.30
N PRO A 81 -4.72 -0.91 6.47
CA PRO A 81 -4.52 -2.31 6.11
C PRO A 81 -3.12 -2.65 5.62
N VAL A 82 -2.40 -1.70 5.01
CA VAL A 82 -1.00 -1.89 4.59
C VAL A 82 -0.08 -2.05 5.79
N VAL A 83 -0.31 -1.28 6.85
CA VAL A 83 0.44 -1.41 8.11
C VAL A 83 0.17 -2.77 8.76
N GLU A 84 -1.09 -3.23 8.74
CA GLU A 84 -1.47 -4.54 9.27
C GLU A 84 -0.82 -5.67 8.48
N LYS A 85 -0.85 -5.58 7.14
CA LYS A 85 -0.16 -6.53 6.25
C LYS A 85 1.34 -6.62 6.56
N LEU A 86 1.98 -5.48 6.81
CA LEU A 86 3.39 -5.45 7.17
C LEU A 86 3.67 -6.02 8.57
N ARG A 87 2.74 -5.91 9.53
CA ARG A 87 2.86 -6.51 10.87
C ARG A 87 2.76 -8.04 10.85
N ASP A 88 1.98 -8.57 9.92
CA ASP A 88 1.75 -10.01 9.78
C ASP A 88 2.78 -10.72 8.88
N MET A 89 3.84 -10.01 8.46
CA MET A 89 4.90 -10.59 7.65
C MET A 89 5.58 -11.77 8.34
N ARG A 90 5.96 -12.75 7.52
CA ARG A 90 6.66 -13.96 7.96
C ARG A 90 7.96 -14.14 7.20
N ASP A 91 8.93 -14.76 7.85
CA ASP A 91 10.16 -15.19 7.20
C ASP A 91 9.91 -16.39 6.25
N LYS A 92 10.98 -16.85 5.59
CA LYS A 92 10.91 -18.00 4.67
C LYS A 92 10.55 -19.32 5.37
N GLN A 93 10.65 -19.37 6.70
CA GLN A 93 10.35 -20.50 7.56
C GLN A 93 8.94 -20.41 8.16
N GLY A 94 8.21 -19.33 7.88
CA GLY A 94 6.85 -19.08 8.36
C GLY A 94 6.77 -18.44 9.74
N ASN A 95 7.90 -18.05 10.35
CA ASN A 95 7.91 -17.36 11.64
C ASN A 95 7.51 -15.90 11.45
N LEU A 96 6.76 -15.36 12.41
CA LEU A 96 6.39 -13.95 12.41
C LEU A 96 7.65 -13.07 12.53
N LEU A 97 7.78 -12.10 11.64
CA LEU A 97 8.77 -11.06 11.75
C LEU A 97 8.25 -10.03 12.74
N ILE A 98 9.00 -9.76 13.82
CA ILE A 98 8.65 -8.65 14.71
C ILE A 98 8.94 -7.37 13.93
N CYS A 99 7.89 -6.74 13.44
CA CYS A 99 7.99 -5.50 12.70
C CYS A 99 7.55 -4.33 13.57
N CYS A 100 8.45 -3.37 13.77
CA CYS A 100 8.18 -2.11 14.46
C CYS A 100 8.14 -0.98 13.44
N LEU A 101 6.94 -0.44 13.24
CA LEU A 101 6.75 0.83 12.55
C LEU A 101 7.09 1.95 13.53
N THR A 102 8.19 2.67 13.30
CA THR A 102 8.48 3.89 14.03
C THR A 102 8.16 5.08 13.15
N ILE A 103 7.18 5.87 13.58
CA ILE A 103 6.78 7.09 12.90
C ILE A 103 7.34 8.26 13.71
N LYS A 104 8.29 8.98 13.13
CA LYS A 104 8.80 10.23 13.71
C LYS A 104 8.16 11.38 12.94
N SER A 105 7.48 12.27 13.66
CA SER A 105 7.01 13.54 13.12
C SER A 105 7.89 14.62 13.73
N ASP A 106 8.51 15.44 12.90
CA ASP A 106 9.17 16.65 13.39
C ASP A 106 8.15 17.80 13.58
N TYR A 107 8.61 18.93 14.11
CA TYR A 107 7.77 20.12 14.29
C TYR A 107 7.22 20.71 12.97
N ASN A 108 7.70 20.24 11.81
CA ASN A 108 7.28 20.68 10.49
C ASN A 108 6.31 19.70 9.81
N TYR A 109 5.75 18.73 10.55
CA TYR A 109 4.85 17.69 10.03
C TYR A 109 5.50 16.78 8.96
N VAL A 110 6.83 16.69 8.98
CA VAL A 110 7.58 15.82 8.11
C VAL A 110 7.67 14.44 8.77
N TRP A 111 7.17 13.42 8.09
CA TRP A 111 7.11 12.04 8.56
C TRP A 111 8.36 11.28 8.13
N ASP A 112 9.22 10.93 9.09
CA ASP A 112 10.31 9.96 8.92
C ASP A 112 9.80 8.59 9.38
N ILE A 113 9.60 7.69 8.41
CA ILE A 113 9.13 6.33 8.65
C ILE A 113 10.31 5.38 8.64
N GLU A 114 10.54 4.77 9.79
CA GLU A 114 11.55 3.75 9.99
C GLU A 114 10.86 2.40 10.19
N TRP A 115 11.10 1.46 9.27
CA TRP A 115 10.58 0.10 9.38
C TRP A 115 11.69 -0.82 9.88
N ASN A 116 11.62 -1.16 11.16
CA ASN A 116 12.56 -2.08 11.78
C ASN A 116 11.93 -3.45 11.86
N TYR A 117 12.55 -4.48 11.29
CA TYR A 117 12.12 -5.84 11.55
C TYR A 117 13.26 -6.70 12.11
N SER A 118 12.92 -7.47 13.12
CA SER A 118 13.80 -8.53 13.62
C SER A 118 13.37 -9.83 12.96
N GLU A 119 14.25 -10.41 12.13
CA GLU A 119 14.20 -11.83 11.88
C GLU A 119 14.52 -12.48 13.23
N LEU A 120 13.51 -12.93 13.98
CA LEU A 120 13.71 -13.85 15.09
C LEU A 120 14.12 -15.21 14.51
N SER A 121 15.24 -15.25 13.80
CA SER A 121 15.93 -16.51 13.63
C SER A 121 16.40 -16.92 15.02
N ILE A 122 16.32 -18.20 15.31
CA ILE A 122 16.79 -18.82 16.57
C ILE A 122 18.30 -18.54 16.77
N ALA A 123 18.99 -17.95 15.79
CA ALA A 123 20.43 -17.75 15.73
C ALA A 123 20.92 -16.32 16.06
N ASN A 124 20.07 -15.35 16.41
CA ASN A 124 20.51 -13.98 16.76
C ASN A 124 21.33 -13.33 15.63
N ASP A 125 20.88 -13.43 14.37
CA ASP A 125 21.62 -12.98 13.18
C ASP A 125 21.67 -11.44 13.00
N GLY A 126 21.25 -10.67 14.02
CA GLY A 126 21.27 -9.21 14.04
C GLY A 126 19.95 -8.58 13.57
N HIS A 127 19.59 -7.45 14.16
CA HIS A 127 18.45 -6.64 13.74
C HIS A 127 18.70 -6.07 12.34
N LYS A 128 17.76 -6.27 11.40
CA LYS A 128 17.79 -5.63 10.09
C LYS A 128 16.85 -4.43 10.08
N ALA A 129 17.45 -3.25 10.12
CA ALA A 129 16.73 -1.98 10.03
C ALA A 129 16.60 -1.55 8.57
N HIS A 130 15.38 -1.39 8.07
CA HIS A 130 15.14 -0.75 6.78
C HIS A 130 14.60 0.65 7.01
N ARG A 131 15.53 1.61 7.00
CA ARG A 131 15.17 3.01 7.05
C ARG A 131 14.88 3.51 5.65
N LEU A 132 13.73 4.13 5.46
CA LEU A 132 13.49 4.91 4.26
C LEU A 132 14.39 6.16 4.30
N PRO A 133 15.14 6.47 3.23
CA PRO A 133 16.06 7.61 3.22
C PRO A 133 15.35 8.96 3.06
N CYS A 134 14.03 8.98 3.09
CA CYS A 134 13.20 10.09 2.63
C CYS A 134 12.07 10.33 3.62
N SER A 135 11.79 11.61 3.81
CA SER A 135 10.78 12.11 4.71
C SER A 135 9.60 12.65 3.90
N TYR A 136 8.37 12.36 4.34
CA TYR A 136 7.17 12.64 3.56
C TYR A 136 6.27 13.65 4.25
N GLU A 137 5.60 14.48 3.46
CA GLU A 137 4.58 15.40 4.00
C GLU A 137 3.28 14.67 4.35
N LYS A 138 2.95 13.59 3.62
CA LYS A 138 1.73 12.81 3.80
C LYS A 138 2.00 11.43 4.37
N PHE A 139 1.35 11.13 5.49
CA PHE A 139 1.45 9.85 6.19
C PHE A 139 1.05 8.62 5.36
N PRO A 140 -0.07 8.62 4.59
CA PRO A 140 -0.49 7.48 3.77
C PRO A 140 0.53 7.09 2.69
N GLU A 141 1.09 8.09 2.01
CA GLU A 141 2.13 7.93 0.98
C GLU A 141 3.36 7.24 1.56
N ALA A 142 3.80 7.69 2.74
CA ALA A 142 4.97 7.17 3.41
C ALA A 142 4.82 5.68 3.78
N ILE A 143 3.64 5.28 4.26
CA ILE A 143 3.31 3.86 4.52
C ILE A 143 3.42 3.04 3.24
N CYS A 144 2.79 3.52 2.15
CA CYS A 144 2.72 2.80 0.88
C CYS A 144 4.12 2.57 0.28
N LYS A 145 4.94 3.62 0.24
CA LYS A 145 6.32 3.52 -0.27
C LYS A 145 7.18 2.63 0.62
N ALA A 146 7.02 2.68 1.94
CA ALA A 146 7.70 1.76 2.86
C ALA A 146 7.38 0.31 2.53
N ALA A 147 6.09 0.01 2.38
CA ALA A 147 5.64 -1.34 2.07
C ALA A 147 6.19 -1.82 0.73
N LEU A 148 6.10 -1.00 -0.32
CA LEU A 148 6.60 -1.38 -1.64
C LEU A 148 8.11 -1.64 -1.66
N VAL A 149 8.91 -0.83 -0.95
CA VAL A 149 10.35 -1.08 -0.82
C VAL A 149 10.61 -2.44 -0.17
N VAL A 150 9.84 -2.82 0.85
CA VAL A 150 9.98 -4.13 1.52
C VAL A 150 9.59 -5.29 0.59
N PHE A 151 8.51 -5.17 -0.17
CA PHE A 151 7.97 -6.27 -0.97
C PHE A 151 8.62 -6.43 -2.35
N ILE A 152 9.03 -5.33 -3.00
CA ILE A 152 9.52 -5.35 -4.39
C ILE A 152 10.80 -4.55 -4.64
N GLY A 153 11.19 -3.63 -3.74
CA GLY A 153 12.40 -2.79 -3.89
C GLY A 153 13.69 -3.53 -3.58
N LYS A 154 14.16 -4.36 -4.52
CA LYS A 154 15.46 -5.04 -4.46
C LYS A 154 16.58 -4.25 -5.11
#